data_AF-A0A7V8BEL8-F1
#
_entry.id   AF-A0A7V8BEL8-F1
#
_cell.length_a   1.000
_cell.length_b   1.000
_cell.length_c   1.000
_cell.angle_alpha   90.00
_cell.angle_beta   90.00
_cell.angle_gamma   90.00
#
_symmetry.space_group_name_H-M   'P 1'
#
loop_
_entity.id
_entity.type
_entity.pdbx_description
1 polymer ?
#
loop_
_entity_poly.entity_id
_entity_poly.type
_entity_poly.pdbx_seq_one_letter_code
_entity_poly.pdbx_strand_id
1 'polypeptide(L)'
;MQGHALRPRLGITVKSTSLLIVDDEEVILKLFERVARKEKWTHALARNGIEAIDFLTKNDVECVVLDIHLPSYSGFQVLEFIKSTKPAVEVVIITGMG
;
A
#
# COMPACT_ATOMS: atom_id res chain seq x y z
N MET A 1 -22.07 -24.70 -42.52
CA MET A 1 -22.21 -24.14 -41.17
C MET A 1 -21.29 -24.90 -40.22
N GLN A 2 -20.11 -24.36 -39.90
CA GLN A 2 -19.35 -24.74 -38.70
C GLN A 2 -18.75 -23.45 -38.13
N GLY A 3 -19.37 -22.96 -37.05
CA GLY A 3 -18.92 -21.78 -36.33
C GLY A 3 -17.62 -22.07 -35.64
N HIS A 4 -16.58 -21.31 -36.00
CA HIS A 4 -15.34 -21.28 -35.24
C HIS A 4 -15.67 -20.71 -33.85
N ALA A 5 -15.63 -21.55 -32.82
CA ALA A 5 -15.72 -21.12 -31.44
C ALA A 5 -14.58 -20.13 -31.17
N LEU A 6 -14.94 -18.87 -30.91
CA LEU A 6 -14.01 -17.84 -30.48
C LEU A 6 -13.39 -18.30 -29.15
N ARG A 7 -12.08 -18.55 -29.17
CA ARG A 7 -11.31 -18.83 -27.95
C ARG A 7 -11.38 -17.59 -27.05
N PRO A 8 -11.66 -17.72 -25.75
CA PRO A 8 -11.61 -16.57 -24.84
C PRO A 8 -10.17 -16.04 -24.87
N ARG A 9 -10.01 -14.76 -25.22
CA ARG A 9 -8.74 -14.06 -25.03
C ARG A 9 -8.50 -14.05 -23.53
N LEU A 10 -7.38 -14.64 -23.10
CA LEU A 10 -6.91 -14.59 -21.72
C LEU A 10 -6.97 -13.12 -21.29
N GLY A 11 -7.90 -12.79 -20.38
CA GLY A 11 -8.05 -11.42 -19.91
C GLY A 11 -6.75 -11.01 -19.25
N ILE A 12 -6.05 -10.04 -19.84
CA ILE A 12 -4.99 -9.34 -19.13
C ILE A 12 -5.72 -8.52 -18.07
N THR A 13 -5.88 -9.06 -16.87
CA THR A 13 -6.33 -8.27 -15.73
C THR A 13 -5.20 -7.30 -15.42
N VAL A 14 -5.43 -6.01 -15.69
CA VAL A 14 -4.56 -4.95 -15.18
C VAL A 14 -4.71 -4.99 -13.67
N LYS A 15 -3.71 -5.54 -12.96
CA LYS A 15 -3.70 -5.55 -11.50
C LYS A 15 -3.65 -4.10 -11.05
N SER A 16 -4.71 -3.62 -10.39
CA SER A 16 -4.71 -2.29 -9.79
C SER A 16 -3.82 -2.36 -8.55
N THR A 17 -2.72 -1.60 -8.55
CA THR A 17 -1.79 -1.55 -7.43
C THR A 17 -2.51 -1.13 -6.15
N SER A 18 -2.31 -1.85 -5.05
CA SER A 18 -2.82 -1.50 -3.72
C SER A 18 -1.71 -1.00 -2.78
N LEU A 19 -1.92 0.18 -2.23
CA LEU A 19 -0.94 0.93 -1.45
C LEU A 19 -1.46 1.26 -0.03
N LEU A 20 -0.63 1.09 0.98
CA LEU A 20 -0.85 1.71 2.29
C LEU A 20 0.17 2.83 2.49
N ILE A 21 -0.28 4.03 2.85
CA ILE A 21 0.60 5.14 3.22
C ILE A 21 0.51 5.36 4.73
N VAL A 22 1.65 5.38 5.40
CA VAL A 22 1.77 5.52 6.85
C VAL A 22 2.66 6.71 7.18
N ASP A 23 2.05 7.77 7.70
CA ASP A 23 2.69 9.04 8.04
C ASP A 23 1.79 9.80 9.02
N ASP A 24 2.32 10.47 10.05
CA ASP A 24 1.50 11.23 11.00
C ASP A 24 1.12 12.63 10.49
N GLU A 25 1.85 13.13 9.49
CA GLU A 25 1.61 14.41 8.84
C GLU A 25 0.52 14.30 7.77
N GLU A 26 -0.64 14.91 8.04
CA GLU A 26 -1.79 14.89 7.12
C GLU A 26 -1.47 15.49 5.75
N VAL A 27 -0.52 16.42 5.67
CA VAL A 27 -0.06 17.01 4.41
C VAL A 27 0.62 15.96 3.54
N ILE A 28 1.45 15.09 4.13
CA ILE A 28 2.14 14.02 3.41
C ILE A 28 1.13 12.94 2.97
N LEU A 29 0.22 12.54 3.84
CA LEU A 29 -0.86 11.61 3.50
C LEU A 29 -1.69 12.11 2.30
N LYS A 30 -2.11 13.38 2.31
CA LYS A 30 -2.89 13.98 1.20
C LYS A 30 -2.09 14.09 -0.09
N LEU A 31 -0.77 14.35 0.00
CA LEU A 31 0.12 14.37 -1.16
C LEU A 31 0.14 13.00 -1.86
N PHE A 32 0.40 11.94 -1.10
CA PHE A 32 0.41 10.59 -1.66
C PHE A 32 -0.97 10.13 -2.12
N GLU A 33 -2.04 10.45 -1.39
CA GLU A 33 -3.40 10.16 -1.80
C GLU A 33 -3.71 10.76 -3.18
N ARG A 34 -3.33 12.02 -3.40
CA ARG A 34 -3.52 12.70 -4.69
C ARG A 34 -2.77 11.99 -5.82
N VAL A 35 -1.54 11.52 -5.57
CA VAL A 35 -0.76 10.75 -6.55
C VAL A 35 -1.42 9.39 -6.81
N ALA A 36 -1.77 8.63 -5.77
CA ALA A 36 -2.43 7.33 -5.91
C ALA A 36 -3.75 7.42 -6.68
N ARG A 37 -4.57 8.43 -6.41
CA ARG A 37 -5.83 8.69 -7.14
C ARG A 37 -5.58 8.98 -8.61
N LYS A 38 -4.57 9.79 -8.94
CA LYS A 38 -4.19 10.12 -10.33
C LYS A 38 -3.79 8.86 -11.10
N GLU A 39 -3.02 7.98 -10.47
CA GLU A 39 -2.57 6.71 -11.05
C GLU A 39 -3.63 5.58 -10.97
N LYS A 40 -4.81 5.86 -10.39
CA LYS A 40 -5.91 4.91 -10.18
C LYS A 40 -5.49 3.68 -9.36
N TRP A 41 -4.60 3.88 -8.40
CA TRP A 41 -4.23 2.88 -7.40
C TRP A 41 -5.28 2.84 -6.30
N THR A 42 -5.57 1.63 -5.83
CA THR A 42 -6.28 1.46 -4.56
C THR A 42 -5.34 1.86 -3.45
N HIS A 43 -5.84 2.60 -2.47
CA HIS A 43 -4.99 3.13 -1.40
C HIS A 43 -5.74 3.21 -0.08
N ALA A 44 -4.99 3.11 1.01
CA ALA A 44 -5.42 3.38 2.37
C ALA A 44 -4.39 4.28 3.06
N LEU A 45 -4.83 5.01 4.08
CA LEU A 45 -4.02 5.93 4.86
C LEU A 45 -4.04 5.47 6.32
N ALA A 46 -2.89 5.53 6.98
CA ALA A 46 -2.75 5.30 8.42
C ALA A 46 -1.92 6.44 9.02
N ARG A 47 -2.35 6.98 10.15
CA ARG A 47 -1.70 8.13 10.81
C ARG A 47 -0.64 7.73 11.83
N ASN A 48 -0.47 6.43 12.07
CA ASN A 48 0.45 5.87 13.04
C ASN A 48 0.62 4.36 12.79
N GLY A 49 1.59 3.75 13.49
CA GLY A 49 1.88 2.32 13.34
C GLY A 49 0.76 1.39 13.81
N ILE A 50 -0.07 1.79 14.78
CA ILE A 50 -1.18 0.96 15.28
C ILE A 50 -2.25 0.83 14.20
N GLU A 51 -2.66 1.94 13.60
CA GLU A 51 -3.61 1.95 12.48
C GLU A 51 -3.07 1.15 11.29
N ALA A 52 -1.77 1.26 11.00
CA ALA A 52 -1.14 0.50 9.93
C ALA A 52 -1.21 -1.02 10.19
N ILE A 53 -0.85 -1.47 11.40
CA ILE A 53 -0.87 -2.90 11.76
C ILE A 53 -2.31 -3.43 11.81
N ASP A 54 -3.27 -2.69 12.37
CA ASP A 54 -4.68 -3.09 12.39
C ASP A 54 -5.24 -3.25 10.97
N PHE A 55 -4.91 -2.30 10.08
CA PHE A 55 -5.27 -2.39 8.67
C PHE A 55 -4.64 -3.60 7.99
N LEU A 56 -3.32 -3.79 8.15
CA LEU A 56 -2.58 -4.90 7.53
C LEU A 56 -3.00 -6.27 8.08
N THR A 57 -3.54 -6.36 9.29
CA THR A 57 -4.09 -7.61 9.81
C THR A 57 -5.36 -8.03 9.08
N LYS A 58 -6.12 -7.06 8.55
CA LYS A 58 -7.44 -7.27 7.93
C LYS A 58 -7.43 -7.22 6.40
N ASN A 59 -6.41 -6.58 5.81
CA ASN A 59 -6.35 -6.28 4.39
C ASN A 59 -4.99 -6.60 3.79
N ASP A 60 -4.97 -6.94 2.50
CA ASP A 60 -3.75 -7.11 1.72
C ASP A 60 -3.44 -5.87 0.88
N VAL A 61 -2.14 -5.54 0.82
CA VAL A 61 -1.60 -4.50 -0.05
C VAL A 61 -0.39 -5.04 -0.80
N GLU A 62 -0.01 -4.40 -1.89
CA GLU A 62 1.20 -4.76 -2.63
C GLU A 62 2.41 -3.94 -2.17
N CYS A 63 2.17 -2.72 -1.71
CA CYS A 63 3.21 -1.82 -1.26
C CYS A 63 2.77 -1.04 -0.01
N VAL A 64 3.73 -0.76 0.86
CA VAL A 64 3.60 0.17 1.99
C VAL A 64 4.60 1.29 1.82
N VAL A 65 4.13 2.54 1.81
CA VAL A 65 4.97 3.74 1.98
C VAL A 65 4.94 4.09 3.45
N LEU A 66 6.11 4.03 4.09
CA LEU A 66 6.22 4.08 5.54
C LEU A 66 7.20 5.17 5.95
N ASP A 67 6.74 6.15 6.72
CA ASP A 67 7.64 6.99 7.50
C ASP A 67 8.20 6.23 8.71
N ILE A 68 9.52 6.27 8.86
CA ILE A 68 10.20 5.67 10.01
C ILE A 68 10.23 6.60 11.23
N HIS A 69 9.99 7.90 11.05
CA HIS A 69 10.10 8.93 12.08
C HIS A 69 8.79 9.23 12.83
N LEU A 70 7.79 8.35 12.72
CA LEU A 70 6.54 8.45 13.46
C LEU A 70 6.77 8.78 14.96
N PRO A 71 6.16 9.86 15.48
CA PRO A 71 6.52 10.43 16.78
C PRO A 71 6.13 9.59 17.99
N SER A 72 5.24 8.60 17.84
CA SER A 72 4.66 7.85 18.96
C SER A 72 4.79 6.32 18.87
N TYR A 73 4.78 5.74 17.67
CA TYR A 73 4.81 4.29 17.44
C TYR A 73 5.65 3.96 16.22
N SER A 74 6.56 2.99 16.39
CA SER A 74 7.71 2.87 15.52
C SER A 74 7.37 2.37 14.12
N GLY A 75 7.73 3.15 13.11
CA GLY A 75 7.75 2.63 11.73
C GLY A 75 8.57 1.34 11.64
N PHE A 76 9.59 1.17 12.50
CA PHE A 76 10.33 -0.09 12.62
C PHE A 76 9.48 -1.30 13.05
N GLN A 77 8.55 -1.16 14.00
CA GLN A 77 7.63 -2.26 14.36
C GLN A 77 6.68 -2.59 13.22
N VAL A 78 6.21 -1.59 12.46
CA VAL A 78 5.38 -1.82 11.27
C VAL A 78 6.19 -2.61 10.24
N LEU A 79 7.43 -2.22 9.99
CA LEU A 79 8.34 -2.91 9.08
C LEU A 79 8.62 -4.35 9.54
N GLU A 80 8.91 -4.55 10.82
CA GLU A 80 9.13 -5.89 11.41
C GLU A 80 7.89 -6.77 11.28
N PHE A 81 6.71 -6.22 11.57
CA PHE A 81 5.44 -6.91 11.39
C PHE A 81 5.23 -7.32 9.92
N ILE A 82 5.45 -6.41 8.97
CA ILE A 82 5.30 -6.70 7.54
C ILE A 82 6.27 -7.81 7.12
N LYS A 83 7.55 -7.71 7.48
CA LYS A 83 8.55 -8.73 7.12
C LYS A 83 8.23 -10.10 7.72
N SER A 84 7.63 -10.13 8.91
CA SER A 84 7.33 -11.38 9.62
C SER A 84 6.03 -12.04 9.17
N THR A 85 5.04 -11.25 8.76
CA THR A 85 3.67 -11.75 8.49
C THR A 85 3.27 -11.67 7.02
N LYS A 86 3.85 -10.71 6.27
CA LYS A 86 3.53 -10.41 4.87
C LYS A 86 4.80 -10.12 4.04
N PRO A 87 5.75 -11.07 3.93
CA PRO A 87 7.05 -10.84 3.30
C PRO A 87 7.01 -10.52 1.79
N ALA A 88 5.88 -10.73 1.13
CA ALA A 88 5.67 -10.37 -0.28
C ALA A 88 5.26 -8.91 -0.49
N VAL A 89 4.96 -8.18 0.60
CA VAL A 89 4.61 -6.76 0.55
C VAL A 89 5.90 -5.96 0.42
N GLU A 90 5.99 -5.16 -0.63
CA GLU A 90 7.12 -4.24 -0.81
C GLU A 90 7.00 -3.07 0.16
N VAL A 91 8.11 -2.61 0.73
CA VAL A 91 8.10 -1.47 1.66
C VAL A 91 9.06 -0.41 1.17
N VAL A 92 8.51 0.78 0.89
CA VAL A 92 9.26 1.99 0.59
C VAL A 92 9.32 2.82 1.86
N ILE A 93 10.52 2.94 2.41
CA ILE A 93 10.77 3.83 3.55
C ILE A 93 10.95 5.25 3.02
N ILE A 94 10.19 6.18 3.57
CA ILE A 94 10.37 7.61 3.35
C ILE A 94 10.93 8.23 4.63
N THR A 95 11.86 9.16 4.46
CA THR A 95 12.45 9.93 5.57
C THR A 95 12.47 11.39 5.15
N GLY A 96 11.76 12.25 5.87
CA GLY A 96 11.94 13.69 5.75
C GLY A 96 13.14 14.13 6.59
N MET A 97 14.07 14.90 6.01
CA MET A 97 14.98 15.69 6.82
C MET A 97 14.26 17.00 7.17
N GLY A 98 13.98 17.20 8.46
CA GLY A 98 13.74 18.51 9.04
C GLY A 98 15.07 19.20 9.35
#